data_AF-A0AAQ4DZG0-F1
#
_entry.id   AF-A0AAQ4DZG0-F1
#
_cell.length_a   1.000
_cell.length_b   1.000
_cell.length_c   1.000
_cell.angle_alpha   90.00
_cell.angle_beta   90.00
_cell.angle_gamma   90.00
#
_symmetry.space_group_name_H-M   'P 1'
#
loop_
_entity.id
_entity.type
_entity.pdbx_description
1 polymer ?
#
loop_
_entity_poly.entity_id
_entity_poly.type
_entity_poly.pdbx_seq_one_letter_code
_entity_poly.pdbx_strand_id
1 'polypeptide(L)'
;MDSFLFYFIFEQTDEQEVINFLLSTEIIPLCLRIMESGSELSKTDRKTLENSGEFGNINFVYIRNKVATFILQKILVDETGLSYICQTYERFSHVAMILGKMVLSLAKEQTARLLKHVVRCYLRLSDNPRAREALRQCLPDQLKDSTFASCLQDDKSTSHWLAQLLKNLETAPVTDPRLTYQGSLPPQ
;
A
#
# COMPACT_ATOMS: atom_id res chain seq x y z
N MET A 1 -17.02 3.48 -19.17
CA MET A 1 -17.22 4.46 -18.09
C MET A 1 -15.86 4.81 -17.55
N ASP A 2 -15.38 5.98 -17.90
CA ASP A 2 -13.99 6.38 -17.73
C ASP A 2 -13.59 6.42 -16.25
N SER A 3 -12.42 5.86 -15.93
CA SER A 3 -11.81 5.95 -14.60
C SER A 3 -11.67 7.41 -14.12
N PHE A 4 -11.69 8.37 -15.05
CA PHE A 4 -11.74 9.81 -14.79
C PHE A 4 -13.10 10.32 -14.25
N LEU A 5 -14.23 9.74 -14.68
CA LEU A 5 -15.54 10.10 -14.15
C LEU A 5 -15.70 9.61 -12.70
N PHE A 6 -15.14 8.44 -12.39
CA PHE A 6 -15.11 7.93 -11.01
C PHE A 6 -14.25 8.82 -10.09
N TYR A 7 -13.11 9.30 -10.59
CA TYR A 7 -12.26 10.25 -9.87
C TYR A 7 -12.94 11.60 -9.64
N PHE A 8 -13.63 12.13 -10.65
CA PHE A 8 -14.36 13.40 -10.55
C PHE A 8 -15.56 13.32 -9.59
N ILE A 9 -16.23 12.17 -9.50
CA ILE A 9 -17.28 11.93 -8.48
C ILE A 9 -16.66 11.80 -7.07
N PHE A 10 -15.47 11.20 -6.95
CA PHE A 10 -14.80 11.04 -5.65
C PHE A 10 -14.32 12.37 -5.04
N GLU A 11 -13.92 13.34 -5.87
CA GLU A 11 -13.46 14.65 -5.39
C GLU A 11 -14.61 15.55 -4.90
N GLN A 12 -15.86 15.26 -5.28
CA GLN A 12 -17.01 16.14 -5.06
C GLN A 12 -18.08 15.59 -4.09
N THR A 13 -17.91 14.41 -3.48
CA THR A 13 -19.01 13.76 -2.72
C THR A 13 -18.56 13.21 -1.36
N ASP A 14 -19.50 13.21 -0.41
CA ASP A 14 -19.37 12.86 1.02
C ASP A 14 -18.64 11.51 1.26
N GLU A 15 -17.65 11.49 2.18
CA GLU A 15 -16.57 10.49 2.18
C GLU A 15 -17.01 9.06 2.54
N GLN A 16 -18.04 8.85 3.37
CA GLN A 16 -18.39 7.51 3.87
C GLN A 16 -19.31 6.70 2.93
N GLU A 17 -20.35 7.32 2.37
CA GLU A 17 -21.28 6.61 1.48
C GLU A 17 -20.60 6.17 0.18
N VAL A 18 -19.70 7.01 -0.34
CA VAL A 18 -18.91 6.68 -1.52
C VAL A 18 -18.01 5.48 -1.25
N ILE A 19 -17.38 5.39 -0.08
CA ILE A 19 -16.53 4.23 0.26
C ILE A 19 -17.36 2.96 0.34
N ASN A 20 -18.53 2.98 0.99
CA ASN A 20 -19.40 1.80 1.04
C ASN A 20 -19.88 1.36 -0.35
N PHE A 21 -20.24 2.31 -1.22
CA PHE A 21 -20.56 2.02 -2.61
C PHE A 21 -19.35 1.42 -3.35
N LEU A 22 -18.16 2.03 -3.20
CA LEU A 22 -16.91 1.55 -3.79
C LEU A 22 -16.58 0.12 -3.37
N LEU A 23 -16.76 -0.24 -2.10
CA LEU A 23 -16.52 -1.60 -1.60
C LEU A 23 -17.48 -2.63 -2.19
N SER A 24 -18.69 -2.21 -2.58
CA SER A 24 -19.64 -3.05 -3.31
C SER A 24 -19.32 -3.20 -4.80
N THR A 25 -18.34 -2.45 -5.30
CA THR A 25 -17.89 -2.47 -6.70
C THR A 25 -16.50 -3.10 -6.87
N GLU A 26 -16.12 -3.43 -8.11
CA GLU A 26 -14.79 -3.97 -8.45
C GLU A 26 -13.67 -2.91 -8.50
N ILE A 27 -13.82 -1.79 -7.79
CA ILE A 27 -12.84 -0.69 -7.83
C ILE A 27 -11.48 -1.09 -7.24
N ILE A 28 -11.45 -1.89 -6.17
CA ILE A 28 -10.20 -2.34 -5.54
C ILE A 28 -9.41 -3.21 -6.54
N PRO A 29 -10.00 -4.27 -7.13
CA PRO A 29 -9.36 -5.02 -8.22
C PRO A 29 -8.89 -4.14 -9.38
N LEU A 30 -9.68 -3.13 -9.78
CA LEU A 30 -9.32 -2.22 -10.88
C LEU A 30 -8.11 -1.35 -10.52
N CYS A 31 -8.09 -0.77 -9.32
CA CYS A 31 -6.97 0.04 -8.84
C CYS A 31 -5.69 -0.79 -8.77
N LEU A 32 -5.77 -2.01 -8.22
CA LEU A 32 -4.63 -2.91 -8.13
C LEU A 32 -4.09 -3.29 -9.51
N ARG A 33 -4.96 -3.57 -10.48
CA ARG A 33 -4.55 -3.85 -11.87
C ARG A 33 -3.83 -2.65 -12.51
N ILE A 34 -4.34 -1.43 -12.30
CA ILE A 34 -3.71 -0.20 -12.81
C ILE A 34 -2.34 0.02 -12.16
N MET A 35 -2.24 -0.17 -10.85
CA MET A 35 -0.98 -0.05 -10.09
C MET A 35 0.05 -1.08 -10.52
N GLU A 36 -0.38 -2.31 -10.79
CA GLU A 36 0.48 -3.39 -11.29
C GLU A 36 1.04 -3.08 -12.67
N SER A 37 0.19 -2.76 -13.66
CA SER A 37 0.63 -2.44 -15.02
C SER A 37 1.52 -1.19 -15.06
N GLY A 38 1.24 -0.19 -14.22
CA GLY A 38 2.09 0.99 -14.09
C GLY A 38 3.49 0.69 -13.55
N SER A 39 3.64 -0.35 -12.72
CA SER A 39 4.92 -0.79 -12.16
C SER A 39 5.75 -1.61 -13.15
N GLU A 40 5.11 -2.31 -14.08
CA GLU A 40 5.78 -3.10 -15.14
C GLU A 40 6.36 -2.21 -16.24
N LEU A 41 5.63 -1.18 -16.65
CA LEU A 41 6.12 -0.18 -17.61
C LEU A 41 7.34 0.61 -17.10
N SER A 42 7.50 0.75 -15.77
CA SER A 42 8.71 1.31 -15.16
C SER A 42 9.94 0.38 -15.31
N LYS A 43 9.73 -0.94 -15.46
CA LYS A 43 10.80 -1.94 -15.64
C LYS A 43 11.20 -2.11 -17.11
N THR A 44 10.26 -1.93 -18.04
CA THR A 44 10.54 -1.90 -19.48
C THR A 44 11.19 -0.57 -19.79
N ASP A 45 12.52 -0.56 -19.78
CA ASP A 45 13.39 0.61 -19.90
C ASP A 45 12.76 1.81 -20.64
N ARG A 46 12.55 2.89 -19.88
CA ARG A 46 12.23 4.24 -20.38
C ARG A 46 13.14 4.62 -21.58
N LYS A 47 14.37 4.12 -21.59
CA LYS A 47 15.37 4.27 -22.68
C LYS A 47 15.05 3.52 -23.98
N THR A 48 14.33 2.40 -23.94
CA THR A 48 14.03 1.60 -25.14
C THR A 48 12.79 2.14 -25.88
N LEU A 49 11.84 2.73 -25.16
CA LEU A 49 10.60 3.32 -25.72
C LEU A 49 10.72 4.84 -25.99
N GLU A 50 11.78 5.50 -25.53
CA GLU A 50 12.09 6.90 -25.89
C GLU A 50 12.24 7.12 -27.40
N ASN A 51 12.55 6.06 -28.17
CA ASN A 51 12.69 6.11 -29.62
C ASN A 51 11.39 5.83 -30.42
N SER A 52 10.28 5.45 -29.78
CA SER A 52 9.06 4.97 -30.47
C SER A 52 7.88 5.96 -30.53
N GLY A 53 8.00 7.16 -29.96
CA GLY A 53 6.93 8.19 -30.04
C GLY A 53 5.72 7.96 -29.10
N GLU A 54 5.81 7.04 -28.13
CA GLU A 54 4.72 6.70 -27.19
C GLU A 54 4.68 7.55 -25.90
N PHE A 55 5.34 8.72 -25.88
CA PHE A 55 5.43 9.59 -24.70
C PHE A 55 4.06 9.98 -24.09
N GLY A 56 3.03 10.11 -24.93
CA GLY A 56 1.66 10.39 -24.48
C GLY A 56 1.06 9.24 -23.66
N ASN A 57 1.34 8.00 -24.04
CA ASN A 57 0.84 6.81 -23.34
C ASN A 57 1.54 6.62 -21.98
N ILE A 58 2.84 6.90 -21.91
CA ILE A 58 3.62 6.77 -20.66
C ILE A 58 3.14 7.76 -19.60
N ASN A 59 2.98 9.04 -19.96
CA ASN A 59 2.46 10.05 -19.03
C ASN A 59 1.04 9.72 -18.57
N PHE A 60 0.19 9.21 -19.47
CA PHE A 60 -1.18 8.79 -19.12
C PHE A 60 -1.20 7.61 -18.15
N VAL A 61 -0.37 6.59 -18.37
CA VAL A 61 -0.25 5.46 -17.43
C VAL A 61 0.28 5.92 -16.07
N TYR A 62 1.24 6.85 -16.05
CA TYR A 62 1.79 7.38 -14.81
C TYR A 62 0.75 8.18 -14.00
N ILE A 63 -0.06 9.00 -14.68
CA ILE A 63 -1.18 9.71 -14.06
C ILE A 63 -2.20 8.72 -13.50
N ARG A 64 -2.56 7.69 -14.26
CA ARG A 64 -3.49 6.65 -13.81
C ARG A 64 -2.97 5.88 -12.59
N ASN A 65 -1.67 5.56 -12.55
CA ASN A 65 -1.06 4.88 -11.41
C ASN A 65 -1.10 5.75 -10.14
N LYS A 66 -0.84 7.05 -10.26
CA LYS A 66 -1.00 8.02 -9.15
C LYS A 66 -2.44 8.05 -8.63
N VAL A 67 -3.41 8.13 -9.54
CA VAL A 67 -4.83 8.16 -9.19
C VAL A 67 -5.26 6.88 -8.48
N ALA A 68 -4.90 5.71 -9.00
CA ALA A 68 -5.25 4.42 -8.40
C ALA A 68 -4.68 4.27 -6.98
N THR A 69 -3.43 4.71 -6.77
CA THR A 69 -2.79 4.70 -5.44
C THR A 69 -3.53 5.61 -4.46
N PHE A 70 -3.99 6.78 -4.93
CA PHE A 70 -4.74 7.72 -4.11
C PHE A 70 -6.12 7.17 -3.71
N ILE A 71 -6.84 6.53 -4.65
CA ILE A 71 -8.14 5.89 -4.36
C ILE A 71 -7.97 4.78 -3.32
N LEU A 72 -6.96 3.90 -3.50
CA LEU A 72 -6.69 2.84 -2.55
C LEU A 72 -6.32 3.40 -1.17
N GLN A 73 -5.53 4.47 -1.12
CA GLN A 73 -5.22 5.17 0.12
C GLN A 73 -6.49 5.65 0.81
N LYS A 74 -7.41 6.30 0.09
CA LYS A 74 -8.67 6.80 0.65
C LYS A 74 -9.53 5.67 1.22
N ILE A 75 -9.61 4.53 0.54
CA ILE A 75 -10.29 3.33 1.05
C ILE A 75 -9.63 2.82 2.35
N LEU A 76 -8.29 2.79 2.41
CA LEU A 76 -7.56 2.34 3.61
C LEU A 76 -7.57 3.34 4.77
N VAL A 77 -7.81 4.62 4.49
CA VAL A 77 -7.99 5.64 5.53
C VAL A 77 -9.29 5.38 6.29
N ASP A 78 -10.34 4.97 5.58
CA ASP A 78 -11.63 4.61 6.19
C ASP A 78 -11.59 3.25 6.91
N GLU A 79 -12.31 3.16 8.03
CA GLU A 79 -12.35 1.96 8.86
C GLU A 79 -13.06 0.80 8.18
N THR A 80 -14.12 1.08 7.42
CA THR A 80 -14.89 0.07 6.70
C THR A 80 -14.06 -0.50 5.55
N GLY A 81 -13.36 0.37 4.82
CA GLY A 81 -12.45 -0.05 3.75
C GLY A 81 -11.26 -0.86 4.25
N LEU A 82 -10.63 -0.45 5.35
CA LEU A 82 -9.57 -1.21 5.99
C LEU A 82 -10.05 -2.59 6.46
N SER A 83 -11.21 -2.65 7.11
CA SER A 83 -11.84 -3.89 7.55
C SER A 83 -12.12 -4.83 6.37
N TYR A 84 -12.66 -4.31 5.26
CA TYR A 84 -12.94 -5.08 4.05
C TYR A 84 -11.68 -5.71 3.44
N ILE A 85 -10.58 -4.94 3.34
CA ILE A 85 -9.30 -5.41 2.78
C ILE A 85 -8.67 -6.46 3.70
N CYS A 86 -8.73 -6.25 5.02
CA CYS A 86 -8.15 -7.17 6.00
C CYS A 86 -9.09 -8.33 6.40
N GLN A 87 -10.29 -8.39 5.81
CA GLN A 87 -11.30 -9.42 6.12
C GLN A 87 -10.77 -10.82 5.78
N THR A 88 -10.18 -10.96 4.59
CA THR A 88 -9.60 -12.21 4.10
C THR A 88 -8.12 -12.05 3.79
N TYR A 89 -7.36 -13.13 3.95
CA TYR A 89 -5.93 -13.13 3.66
C TYR A 89 -5.64 -12.84 2.18
N GLU A 90 -6.46 -13.36 1.26
CA GLU A 90 -6.28 -13.15 -0.19
C GLU A 90 -6.35 -11.68 -0.58
N ARG A 91 -7.34 -10.93 -0.07
CA ARG A 91 -7.49 -9.49 -0.37
C ARG A 91 -6.30 -8.71 0.15
N PHE A 92 -5.93 -8.93 1.41
CA PHE A 92 -4.75 -8.31 2.02
C PHE A 92 -3.47 -8.66 1.25
N SER A 93 -3.23 -9.94 0.97
CA SER A 93 -2.02 -10.43 0.30
C SER A 93 -1.89 -9.82 -1.09
N HIS A 94 -2.99 -9.69 -1.82
CA HIS A 94 -3.00 -9.06 -3.14
C HIS A 94 -2.62 -7.58 -3.04
N VAL A 95 -3.22 -6.83 -2.10
CA VAL A 95 -2.89 -5.41 -1.87
C VAL A 95 -1.41 -5.25 -1.46
N ALA A 96 -0.94 -6.04 -0.50
CA ALA A 96 0.44 -5.99 -0.02
C ALA A 96 1.45 -6.32 -1.14
N MET A 97 1.16 -7.32 -1.97
CA MET A 97 2.01 -7.68 -3.11
C MET A 97 2.15 -6.53 -4.11
N ILE A 98 1.04 -5.88 -4.48
CA ILE A 98 1.08 -4.75 -5.43
C ILE A 98 1.81 -3.55 -4.84
N LEU A 99 1.55 -3.21 -3.57
CA LEU A 99 2.30 -2.16 -2.86
C LEU A 99 3.81 -2.49 -2.81
N GLY A 100 4.19 -3.76 -2.62
CA GLY A 100 5.58 -4.19 -2.67
C GLY A 100 6.23 -3.98 -4.04
N LYS A 101 5.54 -4.35 -5.13
CA LYS A 101 6.00 -4.08 -6.50
C LYS A 101 6.19 -2.59 -6.75
N MET A 102 5.28 -1.76 -6.24
CA MET A 102 5.41 -0.31 -6.33
C MET A 102 6.63 0.22 -5.59
N VAL A 103 6.90 -0.24 -4.37
CA VAL A 103 8.10 0.17 -3.62
C VAL A 103 9.38 -0.12 -4.42
N LEU A 104 9.48 -1.30 -5.04
CA LEU A 104 10.63 -1.66 -5.87
C LEU A 104 10.78 -0.76 -7.10
N SER A 105 9.67 -0.33 -7.72
CA SER A 105 9.69 0.63 -8.82
C SER A 105 10.08 2.03 -8.34
N LEU A 106 9.55 2.46 -7.18
CA LEU A 106 9.87 3.74 -6.57
C LEU A 106 11.34 3.86 -6.17
N ALA A 107 11.98 2.77 -5.78
CA ALA A 107 13.42 2.74 -5.49
C ALA A 107 14.26 3.14 -6.72
N LYS A 108 13.78 2.87 -7.93
CA LYS A 108 14.44 3.27 -9.19
C LYS A 108 14.10 4.69 -9.61
N GLU A 109 12.83 5.07 -9.50
CA GLU A 109 12.35 6.37 -10.01
C GLU A 109 12.41 7.52 -9.00
N GLN A 110 12.71 7.24 -7.72
CA GLN A 110 12.83 8.20 -6.61
C GLN A 110 11.67 9.21 -6.51
N THR A 111 10.44 8.74 -6.70
CA THR A 111 9.26 9.63 -6.69
C THR A 111 8.69 9.82 -5.29
N ALA A 112 9.03 10.95 -4.65
CA ALA A 112 8.62 11.27 -3.28
C ALA A 112 7.09 11.33 -3.06
N ARG A 113 6.33 11.84 -4.04
CA ARG A 113 4.86 11.99 -3.92
C ARG A 113 4.15 10.64 -3.81
N LEU A 114 4.54 9.67 -4.64
CA LEU A 114 3.96 8.32 -4.61
C LEU A 114 4.40 7.54 -3.36
N LEU A 115 5.67 7.69 -2.97
CA LEU A 115 6.21 7.08 -1.74
C LEU A 115 5.36 7.45 -0.52
N LYS A 116 5.00 8.74 -0.39
CA LYS A 116 4.12 9.24 0.68
C LYS A 116 2.80 8.46 0.79
N HIS A 117 2.14 8.22 -0.34
CA HIS A 117 0.88 7.49 -0.36
C HIS A 117 1.08 6.02 0.00
N VAL A 118 2.11 5.37 -0.55
CA VAL A 118 2.44 3.97 -0.28
C VAL A 118 2.77 3.72 1.20
N VAL A 119 3.62 4.58 1.80
CA VAL A 119 3.95 4.49 3.23
C VAL A 119 2.69 4.63 4.08
N ARG A 120 1.79 5.53 3.72
CA ARG A 120 0.53 5.75 4.45
C ARG A 120 -0.44 4.57 4.32
N CYS A 121 -0.47 3.89 3.17
CA CYS A 121 -1.21 2.63 3.00
C CYS A 121 -0.66 1.54 3.93
N TYR A 122 0.65 1.34 3.97
CA TYR A 122 1.27 0.37 4.88
C TYR A 122 1.02 0.70 6.36
N LEU A 123 1.11 1.97 6.74
CA LEU A 123 0.80 2.41 8.11
C LEU A 123 -0.64 2.05 8.50
N ARG A 124 -1.63 2.34 7.64
CA ARG A 124 -3.02 1.98 7.89
C ARG A 124 -3.25 0.48 7.94
N LEU A 125 -2.59 -0.29 7.07
CA LEU A 125 -2.63 -1.75 7.15
C LEU A 125 -2.07 -2.26 8.49
N SER A 126 -1.04 -1.61 9.04
CA SER A 126 -0.47 -1.99 10.34
C SER A 126 -1.40 -1.75 11.53
N ASP A 127 -2.45 -0.93 11.37
CA ASP A 127 -3.46 -0.72 12.42
C ASP A 127 -4.30 -2.00 12.64
N ASN A 128 -4.42 -2.86 11.62
CA ASN A 128 -5.04 -4.17 11.78
C ASN A 128 -4.03 -5.20 12.32
N PRO A 129 -4.31 -5.90 13.44
CA PRO A 129 -3.36 -6.83 14.05
C PRO A 129 -3.01 -8.03 13.16
N ARG A 130 -3.94 -8.52 12.33
CA ARG A 130 -3.70 -9.65 11.41
C ARG A 130 -2.79 -9.21 10.25
N ALA A 131 -3.07 -8.04 9.68
CA ALA A 131 -2.25 -7.48 8.61
C ALA A 131 -0.85 -7.11 9.13
N ARG A 132 -0.74 -6.56 10.34
CA ARG A 132 0.52 -6.25 11.01
C ARG A 132 1.44 -7.48 11.10
N GLU A 133 0.91 -8.62 11.53
CA GLU A 133 1.69 -9.86 11.62
C GLU A 133 2.23 -10.27 10.25
N ALA A 134 1.38 -10.24 9.22
CA ALA A 134 1.80 -10.56 7.86
C ALA A 134 2.82 -9.55 7.29
N LEU A 135 2.64 -8.25 7.57
CA LEU A 135 3.55 -7.19 7.15
C LEU A 135 4.97 -7.37 7.72
N ARG A 136 5.14 -7.95 8.92
CA ARG A 136 6.49 -8.26 9.42
C ARG A 136 7.28 -9.16 8.47
N GLN A 137 6.58 -10.08 7.80
CA GLN A 137 7.17 -11.06 6.90
C GLN A 137 7.24 -10.57 5.45
N CYS A 138 6.34 -9.67 5.02
CA CYS A 138 6.25 -9.23 3.63
C CYS A 138 6.61 -7.76 3.36
N LEU A 139 6.96 -6.97 4.39
CA LEU A 139 7.39 -5.57 4.18
C LEU A 139 8.69 -5.53 3.36
N PRO A 140 8.74 -4.77 2.24
CA PRO A 140 9.94 -4.63 1.42
C PRO A 140 11.13 -4.08 2.19
N ASP A 141 12.32 -4.64 1.95
CA ASP A 141 13.56 -4.22 2.62
C ASP A 141 13.93 -2.76 2.29
N GLN A 142 13.53 -2.24 1.14
CA GLN A 142 13.77 -0.85 0.74
C GLN A 142 13.09 0.18 1.67
N LEU A 143 12.04 -0.24 2.39
CA LEU A 143 11.40 0.59 3.41
C LEU A 143 12.07 0.48 4.79
N LYS A 144 12.90 -0.56 5.00
CA LYS A 144 13.65 -0.79 6.24
C LYS A 144 15.08 -0.24 6.16
N ASP A 145 15.63 -0.18 4.95
CA ASP A 145 16.97 0.33 4.68
C ASP A 145 16.98 1.84 4.39
N SER A 146 18.15 2.35 3.96
CA SER A 146 18.36 3.75 3.61
C SER A 146 18.05 4.09 2.15
N THR A 147 17.37 3.23 1.38
CA THR A 147 17.08 3.43 -0.05
C THR A 147 16.33 4.74 -0.30
N PHE A 148 15.37 5.07 0.55
CA PHE A 148 14.56 6.29 0.41
C PHE A 148 15.05 7.47 1.24
N ALA A 149 16.24 7.41 1.85
CA ALA A 149 16.72 8.46 2.74
C ALA A 149 16.71 9.86 2.08
N SER A 150 17.15 9.94 0.82
CA SER A 150 17.14 11.18 0.03
C SER A 150 15.72 11.71 -0.21
N CYS A 151 14.75 10.83 -0.51
CA CYS A 151 13.35 11.23 -0.72
C CYS A 151 12.66 11.66 0.59
N LEU A 152 13.07 11.09 1.73
CA LEU A 152 12.47 11.33 3.04
C LEU A 152 13.06 12.55 3.75
N GLN A 153 14.26 13.00 3.37
CA GLN A 153 14.90 14.18 3.94
C GLN A 153 14.02 15.44 3.75
N ASP A 154 13.40 15.57 2.58
CA ASP A 154 12.53 16.71 2.24
C ASP A 154 11.10 16.58 2.79
N ASP A 155 10.67 15.36 3.16
CA ASP A 155 9.32 15.09 3.66
C ASP A 155 9.32 14.47 5.05
N LYS A 156 9.40 15.34 6.06
CA LYS A 156 9.35 15.00 7.49
C LYS A 156 8.10 14.20 7.87
N SER A 157 6.97 14.42 7.18
CA SER A 157 5.72 13.71 7.50
C SER A 157 5.82 12.24 7.11
N THR A 158 6.33 11.97 5.90
CA THR A 158 6.52 10.60 5.40
C THR A 158 7.58 9.87 6.23
N SER A 159 8.67 10.55 6.61
CA SER A 159 9.68 9.99 7.51
C SER A 159 9.08 9.56 8.86
N HIS A 160 8.26 10.42 9.46
CA HIS A 160 7.55 10.10 10.71
C HIS A 160 6.60 8.90 10.57
N TRP A 161 5.83 8.83 9.49
CA TRP A 161 4.92 7.70 9.25
C TRP A 161 5.66 6.38 9.03
N LEU A 162 6.80 6.41 8.35
CA LEU A 162 7.63 5.22 8.17
C LEU A 162 8.19 4.73 9.51
N ALA A 163 8.70 5.65 10.34
CA ALA A 163 9.17 5.30 11.68
C ALA A 163 8.04 4.71 12.55
N GLN A 164 6.84 5.28 12.48
CA GLN A 164 5.67 4.75 13.19
C GLN A 164 5.25 3.38 12.68
N LEU A 165 5.29 3.14 11.37
CA LEU A 165 5.03 1.83 10.77
C LEU A 165 6.01 0.79 11.32
N LEU A 166 7.32 1.06 11.26
CA LEU A 166 8.34 0.14 11.77
C LEU A 166 8.13 -0.15 13.25
N LYS A 167 7.86 0.87 14.06
CA LYS A 167 7.52 0.72 15.48
C LYS A 167 6.29 -0.18 15.70
N ASN A 168 5.22 0.00 14.90
CA ASN A 168 4.03 -0.85 14.98
C ASN A 168 4.37 -2.31 14.69
N LEU A 169 5.28 -2.58 13.75
CA LEU A 169 5.74 -3.92 13.43
C LEU A 169 6.67 -4.51 14.50
N GLU A 170 7.48 -3.69 15.18
CA GLU A 170 8.36 -4.11 16.28
C GLU A 170 7.61 -4.44 17.57
N THR A 171 6.49 -3.78 17.85
CA THR A 171 5.64 -4.14 19.00
C THR A 171 5.12 -5.56 18.82
N ALA A 172 5.76 -6.50 19.53
CA ALA A 172 5.39 -7.91 19.60
C ALA A 172 3.91 -8.05 19.99
N PRO A 173 3.22 -9.13 19.57
CA PRO A 173 2.00 -9.50 20.26
C PRO A 173 2.39 -9.69 21.73
N VAL A 174 1.59 -9.14 22.65
CA VAL A 174 1.72 -9.47 24.06
C VAL A 174 1.57 -10.99 24.13
N THR A 175 2.67 -11.72 24.19
CA THR A 175 2.69 -13.13 24.55
C THR A 175 2.16 -13.13 25.98
N ASP A 176 0.88 -13.44 26.12
CA ASP A 176 0.27 -13.61 27.43
C ASP A 176 1.08 -14.71 28.15
N PRO A 177 1.80 -14.42 29.25
CA PRO A 177 2.56 -15.42 29.99
C PRO A 177 1.67 -16.46 30.67
N ARG A 178 0.33 -16.38 30.53
CA ARG A 178 -0.62 -17.30 31.14
C ARG A 178 -0.90 -18.57 30.34
N LEU A 179 -0.32 -18.73 29.14
CA LEU A 179 -0.50 -19.95 28.33
C LEU A 179 0.65 -20.97 28.40
N THR A 180 1.66 -20.77 29.27
CA THR A 180 2.75 -21.76 29.47
C THR A 180 2.53 -22.74 30.65
N TYR A 181 1.36 -22.75 31.29
CA TYR A 181 1.04 -23.77 32.29
C TYR A 181 0.11 -24.85 31.72
N GLN A 182 0.66 -25.78 30.95
CA GLN A 182 0.11 -27.14 30.85
C GLN A 182 1.20 -28.09 30.36
N GLY A 183 1.68 -28.96 31.26
CA GLY A 183 2.45 -30.14 30.86
C GLY A 183 3.76 -30.40 31.59
N SER A 184 3.81 -30.32 32.92
CA SER A 184 4.74 -31.17 33.68
C SER A 184 4.03 -31.67 34.94
N LEU A 185 3.60 -32.94 34.90
CA LEU A 185 3.10 -33.68 36.05
C LEU A 185 4.29 -33.97 36.97
N PRO A 186 4.19 -33.81 38.30
CA PRO A 186 5.27 -34.18 39.21
C PRO A 186 5.47 -35.72 39.22
N PRO A 187 6.70 -36.21 39.37
CA PRO A 187 6.97 -37.64 39.52
C PRO A 187 6.40 -38.14 40.86
N GLN A 188 5.66 -39.25 40.82
CA GLN A 188 5.35 -40.07 42.00
C GLN A 188 6.52 -41.01 42.32
#